data_AF-A0A7S2DFZ1-F1
#
_entry.id   AF-A0A7S2DFZ1-F1
#
_cell.length_a   1.000
_cell.length_b   1.000
_cell.length_c   1.000
_cell.angle_alpha   90.00
_cell.angle_beta   90.00
_cell.angle_gamma   90.00
#
_symmetry.space_group_name_H-M   'P 1'
#
loop_
_entity.id
_entity.type
_entity.pdbx_description
1 polymer ?
#
loop_
_entity_poly.entity_id
_entity_poly.type
_entity_poly.pdbx_seq_one_letter_code
_entity_poly.pdbx_strand_id
1 'polypeptide(L)'
;RPEIRVAYLGTLGPEELEEAINFVDRFTLQKEVAEQGFAAVFDLRQAPLARSWSCFQRMINFSDDASKLYRWEALNFSKRIVVPSGPSWYIAKGLAAAWLMIRPPMTRILLLTDPDQPEEEGIVWEPVLEDDESPAPEEDERGRVAKEPEEVAAPLESTEVNEQLGRYLAFISQPSE
;
A
#
# COMPACT_ATOMS: atom_id res chain seq x y z
N ARG A 1 9.10 -14.25 2.12
CA ARG A 1 9.21 -12.80 1.83
C ARG A 1 8.56 -12.06 2.97
N PRO A 2 9.06 -10.89 3.39
CA PRO A 2 8.41 -10.13 4.46
C PRO A 2 6.99 -9.72 4.03
N GLU A 3 6.06 -9.77 4.98
CA GLU A 3 4.68 -9.31 4.80
C GLU A 3 4.49 -8.10 5.71
N ILE A 4 4.08 -6.97 5.14
CA ILE A 4 3.76 -5.77 5.91
C ILE A 4 2.26 -5.76 6.12
N ARG A 5 1.86 -6.13 7.33
CA ARG A 5 0.46 -6.02 7.73
C ARG A 5 0.22 -4.59 8.18
N VAL A 6 -0.47 -3.81 7.34
CA VAL A 6 -1.00 -2.50 7.73
C VAL A 6 -2.42 -2.72 8.25
N ALA A 7 -2.47 -3.23 9.47
CA ALA A 7 -3.75 -3.56 10.10
C ALA A 7 -4.48 -2.28 10.55
N TYR A 8 -5.81 -2.32 10.50
CA TYR A 8 -6.71 -1.39 11.22
C TYR A 8 -6.90 0.03 10.65
N LEU A 9 -6.92 0.19 9.33
CA LEU A 9 -7.06 1.53 8.72
C LEU A 9 -8.31 2.29 9.12
N GLY A 10 -9.43 1.60 9.34
CA GLY A 10 -10.67 2.28 9.68
C GLY A 10 -10.76 2.75 11.13
N THR A 11 -9.85 2.33 12.02
CA THR A 11 -9.77 2.86 13.39
C THR A 11 -8.78 4.01 13.52
N LEU A 12 -7.81 4.12 12.61
CA LEU A 12 -6.85 5.24 12.59
C LEU A 12 -7.59 6.57 12.50
N GLY A 13 -7.20 7.52 13.34
CA GLY A 13 -7.52 8.92 13.15
C GLY A 13 -6.65 9.53 12.03
N PRO A 14 -6.85 10.82 11.73
CA PRO A 14 -6.10 11.48 10.67
C PRO A 14 -4.59 11.51 10.92
N GLU A 15 -4.16 11.67 12.17
CA GLU A 15 -2.76 11.74 12.57
C GLU A 15 -2.10 10.36 12.47
N GLU A 16 -2.76 9.31 12.98
CA GLU A 16 -2.21 7.95 12.92
C GLU A 16 -2.16 7.40 11.48
N LEU A 17 -3.10 7.82 10.62
CA LEU A 17 -3.04 7.51 9.20
C LEU A 17 -1.85 8.19 8.53
N GLU A 18 -1.56 9.44 8.89
CA GLU A 18 -0.40 10.18 8.37
C GLU A 18 0.91 9.55 8.87
N GLU A 19 0.97 9.12 10.12
CA GLU A 19 2.12 8.37 10.65
C GLU A 19 2.32 7.05 9.92
N ALA A 20 1.25 6.30 9.64
CA ALA A 20 1.31 5.05 8.87
C ALA A 20 1.82 5.28 7.44
N ILE A 21 1.36 6.35 6.79
CA ILE A 21 1.83 6.78 5.46
C ILE A 21 3.32 7.12 5.50
N ASN A 22 3.76 7.92 6.47
CA ASN A 22 5.16 8.31 6.62
C ASN A 22 6.05 7.11 6.96
N PHE A 23 5.55 6.18 7.77
CA PHE A 23 6.25 4.92 8.04
C PHE A 23 6.46 4.11 6.76
N VAL A 24 5.41 3.95 5.95
CA VAL A 24 5.48 3.27 4.65
C VAL A 24 6.53 3.92 3.75
N ASP A 25 6.53 5.25 3.64
CA ASP A 25 7.49 5.97 2.81
C ASP A 25 8.94 5.73 3.29
N ARG A 26 9.18 5.88 4.60
CA ARG A 26 10.48 5.59 5.21
C ARG A 26 10.90 4.14 5.06
N PHE A 27 9.96 3.20 5.19
CA PHE A 27 10.23 1.78 5.01
C PHE A 27 10.73 1.48 3.59
N THR A 28 10.12 2.08 2.56
CA THR A 28 10.55 1.90 1.17
C THR A 28 11.94 2.47 0.86
N LEU A 29 12.48 3.35 1.71
CA LEU A 29 13.85 3.86 1.63
C LEU A 29 14.89 2.90 2.21
N GLN A 30 14.48 1.92 3.03
CA GLN A 30 15.38 1.00 3.71
C GLN A 30 15.75 -0.15 2.77
N LYS A 31 16.81 0.05 1.98
CA LYS A 31 17.22 -0.85 0.91
C LYS A 31 17.41 -2.29 1.40
N GLU A 32 18.06 -2.49 2.53
CA GLU A 32 18.39 -3.82 3.07
C GLU A 32 17.15 -4.66 3.40
N VAL A 33 16.05 -4.01 3.79
CA VAL A 33 14.81 -4.68 4.22
C VAL A 33 13.81 -4.76 3.07
N ALA A 34 13.67 -3.67 2.31
CA ALA A 34 12.64 -3.56 1.29
C ALA A 34 13.02 -4.23 -0.04
N GLU A 35 14.31 -4.48 -0.32
CA GLU A 35 14.79 -5.12 -1.56
C GLU A 35 14.17 -6.48 -1.84
N GLN A 36 13.76 -7.21 -0.80
CA GLN A 36 13.11 -8.52 -0.96
C GLN A 36 11.65 -8.41 -1.43
N GLY A 37 11.14 -7.18 -1.52
CA GLY A 37 9.74 -6.84 -1.74
C GLY A 37 8.87 -7.23 -0.54
N PHE A 38 7.66 -6.68 -0.53
CA PHE A 38 6.67 -6.96 0.51
C PHE A 38 5.27 -7.08 -0.07
N ALA A 39 4.36 -7.68 0.69
CA ALA A 39 2.93 -7.60 0.46
C ALA A 39 2.30 -6.67 1.49
N ALA A 40 1.48 -5.73 1.06
CA ALA A 40 0.71 -4.87 1.95
C ALA A 40 -0.66 -5.50 2.22
N VAL A 41 -1.00 -5.69 3.50
CA VAL A 41 -2.32 -6.17 3.91
C VAL A 41 -3.09 -5.03 4.57
N PHE A 42 -4.25 -4.70 4.02
CA PHE A 42 -5.17 -3.68 4.49
C PHE A 42 -6.39 -4.35 5.12
N ASP A 43 -6.39 -4.48 6.45
CA ASP A 43 -7.53 -5.05 7.18
C ASP A 43 -8.57 -3.96 7.49
N LEU A 44 -9.70 -4.04 6.79
CA LEU A 44 -10.82 -3.09 6.89
C LEU A 44 -11.95 -3.61 7.78
N ARG A 45 -11.78 -4.78 8.44
CA ARG A 45 -12.87 -5.46 9.17
C ARG A 45 -13.29 -4.76 10.46
N GLN A 46 -12.38 -4.03 11.10
CA GLN A 46 -12.58 -3.47 12.44
C GLN A 46 -13.35 -2.13 12.48
N ALA A 47 -13.76 -1.60 11.33
CA ALA A 47 -14.42 -0.30 11.27
C ALA A 47 -15.47 -0.24 10.16
N PRO A 48 -16.41 0.73 10.22
CA PRO A 48 -17.40 0.92 9.19
C PRO A 48 -16.75 1.05 7.82
N LEU A 49 -17.23 0.27 6.85
CA LEU A 49 -16.59 0.13 5.54
C LEU A 49 -16.33 1.49 4.86
N ALA A 50 -17.25 2.44 4.96
CA ALA A 50 -17.07 3.79 4.38
C ALA A 50 -15.83 4.50 4.93
N ARG A 51 -15.59 4.43 6.25
CA ARG A 51 -14.41 5.01 6.89
C ARG A 51 -13.16 4.24 6.50
N SER A 52 -13.18 2.91 6.63
CA SER A 52 -12.04 2.05 6.27
C SER A 52 -11.62 2.23 4.80
N TRP A 53 -12.60 2.37 3.90
CA TRP A 53 -12.36 2.61 2.48
C TRP A 53 -11.71 3.96 2.21
N SER A 54 -12.14 5.03 2.90
CA SER A 54 -11.52 6.34 2.74
C SER A 54 -10.05 6.36 3.21
N CYS A 55 -9.73 5.66 4.30
CA CYS A 55 -8.35 5.50 4.76
C CYS A 55 -7.53 4.65 3.78
N PHE A 56 -8.10 3.55 3.27
CA PHE A 56 -7.50 2.74 2.22
C PHE A 56 -7.15 3.59 0.98
N GLN A 57 -8.10 4.38 0.47
CA GLN A 57 -7.89 5.25 -0.67
C GLN A 57 -6.79 6.29 -0.42
N ARG A 58 -6.73 6.90 0.77
CA ARG A 58 -5.64 7.83 1.11
C ARG A 58 -4.29 7.14 1.12
N MET A 59 -4.20 5.94 1.68
CA MET A 59 -2.92 5.24 1.78
C MET A 59 -2.46 4.60 0.47
N ILE A 60 -3.35 4.10 -0.39
CA ILE A 60 -2.91 3.65 -1.73
C ILE A 60 -2.59 4.83 -2.65
N ASN A 61 -3.08 6.02 -2.32
CA ASN A 61 -2.76 7.28 -2.98
C ASN A 61 -1.85 8.15 -2.11
N PHE A 62 -1.02 7.55 -1.23
CA PHE A 62 -0.34 8.29 -0.16
C PHE A 62 0.67 9.33 -0.64
N SER A 63 0.93 9.38 -1.95
CA SER A 63 1.79 10.39 -2.50
C SER A 63 1.24 10.98 -3.78
N ASP A 64 1.18 12.32 -3.78
CA ASP A 64 1.12 13.13 -5.00
C ASP A 64 2.46 13.09 -5.77
N ASP A 65 3.52 12.55 -5.16
CA ASP A 65 4.82 12.32 -5.78
C ASP A 65 4.84 10.97 -6.52
N ALA A 66 4.87 11.04 -7.84
CA ALA A 66 4.94 9.87 -8.72
C ALA A 66 6.16 8.97 -8.40
N SER A 67 7.27 9.53 -7.92
CA SER A 67 8.47 8.75 -7.58
C SER A 67 8.26 7.85 -6.37
N LYS A 68 7.57 8.35 -5.34
CA LYS A 68 7.23 7.57 -4.14
C LYS A 68 6.23 6.47 -4.47
N LEU A 69 5.23 6.79 -5.28
CA LEU A 69 4.26 5.80 -5.77
C LEU A 69 4.96 4.71 -6.57
N TYR A 70 5.81 5.07 -7.54
CA TYR A 70 6.54 4.09 -8.35
C TYR A 70 7.43 3.18 -7.50
N ARG A 71 8.17 3.75 -6.53
CA ARG A 71 8.97 2.97 -5.59
C ARG A 71 8.11 2.01 -4.77
N TRP A 72 6.97 2.47 -4.26
CA TRP A 72 6.04 1.62 -3.54
C TRP A 72 5.52 0.47 -4.41
N GLU A 73 5.03 0.74 -5.61
CA GLU A 73 4.54 -0.31 -6.52
C GLU A 73 5.66 -1.29 -6.92
N ALA A 74 6.89 -0.81 -7.12
CA ALA A 74 8.03 -1.67 -7.49
C ALA A 74 8.45 -2.63 -6.36
N LEU A 75 8.27 -2.24 -5.09
CA LEU A 75 8.63 -3.05 -3.93
C LEU A 75 7.43 -3.87 -3.40
N ASN A 76 6.21 -3.38 -3.60
CA ASN A 76 5.00 -4.03 -3.14
C ASN A 76 4.48 -5.04 -4.17
N PHE A 77 4.81 -6.32 -4.01
CA PHE A 77 4.41 -7.33 -5.00
C PHE A 77 2.92 -7.72 -4.91
N SER A 78 2.23 -7.39 -3.82
CA SER A 78 0.82 -7.75 -3.64
C SER A 78 0.10 -6.89 -2.60
N LYS A 79 -1.10 -6.41 -2.94
CA LYS A 79 -1.99 -5.71 -2.03
C LYS A 79 -3.16 -6.60 -1.67
N ARG A 80 -3.35 -6.90 -0.39
CA ARG A 80 -4.50 -7.67 0.12
C ARG A 80 -5.45 -6.72 0.84
N ILE A 81 -6.70 -6.68 0.43
CA ILE A 81 -7.77 -5.90 1.03
C ILE A 81 -8.66 -6.91 1.74
N VAL A 82 -8.68 -6.88 3.08
CA VAL A 82 -9.48 -7.79 3.88
C VAL A 82 -10.72 -7.05 4.36
N VAL A 83 -11.91 -7.57 4.05
CA VAL A 83 -13.19 -6.93 4.39
C VAL A 83 -14.14 -7.92 5.09
N PRO A 84 -15.14 -7.44 5.86
CA PRO A 84 -16.11 -8.35 6.46
C PRO A 84 -16.91 -9.10 5.38
N SER A 85 -17.23 -10.36 5.65
CA SER A 85 -18.18 -11.14 4.85
C SER A 85 -19.58 -10.49 4.84
N GLY A 86 -20.44 -10.90 3.89
CA GLY A 86 -21.84 -10.45 3.82
C GLY A 86 -22.02 -9.18 2.98
N PRO A 87 -22.94 -8.25 3.33
CA PRO A 87 -23.21 -7.06 2.53
C PRO A 87 -21.97 -6.19 2.25
N SER A 88 -21.09 -6.02 3.24
CA SER A 88 -19.86 -5.24 3.10
C SER A 88 -18.91 -5.81 2.04
N TRP A 89 -18.86 -7.14 1.88
CA TRP A 89 -18.08 -7.79 0.82
C TRP A 89 -18.53 -7.35 -0.57
N TYR A 90 -19.85 -7.37 -0.84
CA TYR A 90 -20.37 -6.97 -2.15
C TYR A 90 -20.13 -5.49 -2.45
N ILE A 91 -20.26 -4.63 -1.43
CA ILE A 91 -19.96 -3.20 -1.56
C ILE A 91 -18.47 -2.98 -1.84
N ALA A 92 -17.59 -3.61 -1.05
CA ALA A 92 -16.14 -3.49 -1.24
C ALA A 92 -15.69 -4.02 -2.61
N LYS A 93 -16.26 -5.15 -3.07
CA LYS A 93 -16.04 -5.67 -4.41
C LYS A 93 -16.39 -4.64 -5.49
N GLY A 94 -17.57 -4.01 -5.38
CA GLY A 94 -18.00 -2.97 -6.32
C GLY A 94 -17.09 -1.74 -6.29
N LEU A 95 -16.71 -1.27 -5.10
CA LEU A 95 -15.81 -0.13 -4.93
C LEU A 95 -14.40 -0.41 -5.47
N ALA A 96 -13.84 -1.59 -5.18
CA ALA A 96 -12.55 -2.01 -5.69
C ALA A 96 -12.55 -2.13 -7.22
N ALA A 97 -13.56 -2.79 -7.79
CA ALA A 97 -13.70 -2.90 -9.25
C ALA A 97 -13.81 -1.51 -9.92
N ALA A 98 -14.65 -0.61 -9.38
CA ALA A 98 -14.80 0.74 -9.92
C ALA A 98 -13.51 1.55 -9.80
N TRP A 99 -12.78 1.43 -8.69
CA TRP A 99 -11.49 2.10 -8.51
C TRP A 99 -10.45 1.60 -9.52
N LEU A 100 -10.40 0.28 -9.75
CA LEU A 100 -9.46 -0.35 -10.68
C LEU A 100 -9.75 -0.06 -12.15
N MET A 101 -11.01 0.26 -12.49
CA MET A 101 -11.35 0.78 -13.82
C MET A 101 -10.75 2.17 -14.07
N ILE A 102 -10.60 2.99 -13.02
CA ILE A 102 -10.01 4.33 -13.14
C ILE A 102 -8.48 4.24 -13.12
N ARG A 103 -7.94 3.37 -12.26
CA ARG A 103 -6.50 3.15 -12.07
C ARG A 103 -6.20 1.66 -12.16
N PRO A 104 -5.80 1.15 -13.33
CA PRO A 104 -5.43 -0.25 -13.49
C PRO A 104 -4.40 -0.67 -12.43
N PRO A 105 -4.50 -1.90 -11.90
CA PRO A 105 -3.55 -2.39 -10.92
C PRO A 105 -2.14 -2.45 -11.55
N MET A 106 -1.16 -1.84 -10.88
CA MET A 106 0.27 -2.02 -11.21
C MET A 106 0.85 -3.28 -10.54
N THR A 107 0.22 -3.71 -9.45
CA THR A 107 0.61 -4.86 -8.63
C THR A 107 -0.60 -5.74 -8.43
N ARG A 108 -0.41 -7.04 -8.15
CA ARG A 108 -1.52 -7.96 -7.85
C ARG A 108 -2.35 -7.45 -6.68
N ILE A 109 -3.67 -7.37 -6.84
CA ILE A 109 -4.60 -6.96 -5.77
C ILE A 109 -5.54 -8.12 -5.44
N LEU A 110 -5.71 -8.39 -4.17
CA LEU A 110 -6.62 -9.41 -3.65
C LEU A 110 -7.68 -8.76 -2.77
N LEU A 111 -8.94 -9.12 -2.95
CA LEU A 111 -10.00 -8.86 -2.00
C LEU A 111 -10.35 -10.17 -1.29
N LEU A 112 -10.24 -10.18 0.04
CA LEU A 112 -10.36 -11.35 0.91
C LEU A 112 -11.35 -11.08 2.05
N THR A 113 -11.92 -12.14 2.63
CA THR A 113 -12.73 -12.05 3.86
C THR A 113 -11.96 -12.36 5.13
N ASP A 114 -10.84 -13.08 4.99
CA ASP A 114 -9.91 -13.45 6.04
C ASP A 114 -8.47 -13.22 5.53
N PRO A 115 -7.54 -12.68 6.34
CA PRO A 115 -6.16 -12.44 5.93
C PRO A 115 -5.39 -13.73 5.58
N ASP A 116 -5.78 -14.86 6.17
CA ASP A 116 -5.09 -16.14 6.04
C ASP A 116 -5.85 -17.11 5.11
N GLN A 117 -6.96 -16.67 4.49
CA GLN A 117 -7.65 -17.50 3.48
C GLN A 117 -6.77 -17.73 2.24
N PRO A 118 -6.90 -18.89 1.57
CA PRO A 118 -6.25 -19.13 0.29
C PRO A 118 -6.60 -18.06 -0.74
N GLU A 119 -5.63 -17.63 -1.55
CA GLU A 119 -5.83 -16.60 -2.58
C GLU A 119 -6.89 -17.00 -3.61
N GLU A 120 -7.03 -18.29 -3.88
CA GLU A 120 -8.00 -18.89 -4.83
C GLU A 120 -9.45 -18.67 -4.40
N GLU A 121 -9.70 -18.44 -3.11
CA GLU A 121 -11.03 -18.16 -2.57
C GLU A 121 -11.38 -16.65 -2.61
N GLY A 122 -10.38 -15.81 -2.94
CA GLY A 122 -10.53 -14.36 -3.05
C GLY A 122 -10.96 -13.87 -4.44
N ILE A 123 -11.04 -12.56 -4.58
CA ILE A 123 -11.09 -11.90 -5.89
C ILE A 123 -9.71 -11.36 -6.18
N VAL A 124 -9.15 -11.77 -7.32
CA VAL A 124 -7.82 -11.36 -7.75
C VAL A 124 -7.94 -10.44 -8.95
N TRP A 125 -7.25 -9.30 -8.90
CA TRP A 125 -6.97 -8.45 -10.04
C TRP A 125 -5.48 -8.49 -10.34
N GLU A 126 -5.13 -8.98 -11.51
CA GLU A 126 -3.74 -9.05 -11.97
C GLU A 126 -3.31 -7.70 -12.57
N PRO A 127 -2.01 -7.37 -12.52
CA PRO A 127 -1.48 -6.23 -13.25
C PRO A 127 -1.81 -6.32 -14.74
N VAL A 128 -2.10 -5.18 -15.36
CA VAL A 128 -2.11 -5.09 -16.82
C VAL A 128 -0.65 -5.11 -17.25
N LEU A 129 -0.19 -6.26 -17.73
CA LEU A 129 1.08 -6.32 -18.44
C LEU A 129 0.85 -5.53 -19.73
N GLU A 130 1.47 -4.36 -19.86
CA GLU A 130 1.57 -3.72 -21.16
C GLU A 130 2.33 -4.72 -22.05
N ASP A 131 1.64 -5.27 -23.04
CA ASP A 131 2.31 -6.06 -24.07
C ASP A 131 3.44 -5.19 -24.63
N ASP A 132 4.67 -5.71 -24.62
CA ASP A 132 5.97 -5.09 -24.93
C ASP A 132 6.06 -4.45 -26.36
N GLU A 133 4.95 -4.25 -27.05
CA GLU A 133 4.85 -3.64 -28.38
C GLU A 133 4.54 -2.14 -28.36
N SER A 134 4.40 -1.52 -27.18
CA SER A 134 4.30 -0.06 -27.11
C SER A 134 5.70 0.55 -27.33
N PRO A 135 5.95 1.26 -28.44
CA PRO A 135 7.27 1.85 -28.70
C PRO A 135 7.63 2.77 -27.53
N ALA A 136 8.83 2.58 -26.99
CA ALA A 136 9.35 3.35 -25.86
C ALA A 136 8.99 4.84 -26.02
N PRO A 137 8.48 5.51 -24.96
CA PRO A 137 8.13 6.92 -25.05
C PRO A 137 9.37 7.68 -25.51
N GLU A 138 9.29 8.25 -26.71
CA GLU A 138 10.34 9.12 -27.24
C GLU A 138 10.60 10.19 -26.18
N GLU A 139 11.83 10.24 -25.67
CA GLU A 139 12.26 11.22 -24.69
C GLU A 139 12.06 12.62 -25.29
N ASP A 140 10.95 13.27 -24.98
CA ASP A 140 10.76 14.70 -25.27
C ASP A 140 11.70 15.46 -24.33
N GLU A 141 12.92 15.72 -24.80
CA GLU A 141 13.99 16.49 -24.14
C GLU A 141 13.59 17.96 -23.83
N ARG A 142 12.33 18.36 -24.02
CA ARG A 142 11.88 19.74 -23.82
C ARG A 142 11.46 20.01 -22.37
N GLY A 143 12.48 20.23 -21.55
CA GLY A 143 12.43 21.26 -20.51
C GLY A 143 11.72 20.88 -19.21
N ARG A 144 12.27 19.90 -18.47
CA ARG A 144 12.09 19.90 -17.02
C ARG A 144 13.09 20.88 -16.40
N VAL A 145 12.58 21.99 -15.87
CA VAL A 145 13.31 22.82 -14.91
C VAL A 145 13.59 21.94 -13.70
N ALA A 146 14.87 21.64 -13.47
CA ALA A 146 15.32 20.88 -12.31
C ALA A 146 14.89 21.63 -11.05
N LYS A 147 13.90 21.07 -10.34
CA LYS A 147 13.63 21.45 -8.96
C LYS A 147 14.83 20.94 -8.16
N GLU A 148 15.55 21.84 -7.48
CA GLU A 148 16.68 21.47 -6.62
C GLU A 148 16.25 20.34 -5.66
N PRO A 149 17.12 19.35 -5.43
CA PRO A 149 16.82 18.26 -4.52
C PRO A 149 16.58 18.84 -3.12
N GLU A 150 15.34 18.75 -2.68
CA GLU A 150 14.93 19.03 -1.32
C GLU A 150 15.77 18.14 -0.39
N GLU A 151 16.39 18.77 0.60
CA GLU A 151 17.33 18.20 1.55
C GLU A 151 16.79 16.86 2.10
N VAL A 152 17.37 15.77 1.62
CA VAL A 152 16.98 14.42 2.01
C VAL A 152 17.29 14.26 3.49
N ALA A 153 16.24 14.09 4.31
CA ALA A 153 16.37 13.84 5.72
C ALA A 153 17.43 12.75 5.99
N ALA A 154 18.28 12.99 6.98
CA ALA A 154 19.40 12.11 7.30
C ALA A 154 18.94 10.63 7.40
N PRO A 155 19.72 9.67 6.87
CA PRO A 155 19.40 8.25 7.02
C PRO A 155 19.26 7.92 8.50
N LEU A 156 18.08 7.45 8.91
CA LEU A 156 17.89 6.88 10.24
C LEU A 156 18.85 5.69 10.40
N GLU A 157 19.55 5.63 11.52
CA GLU A 157 20.41 4.47 11.80
C GLU A 157 19.55 3.20 11.88
N SER A 158 20.06 2.09 11.33
CA SER A 158 19.34 0.80 11.27
C SER A 158 18.73 0.34 12.60
N THR A 159 19.34 0.73 13.72
CA THR A 159 18.86 0.49 15.09
C THR A 159 17.55 1.21 15.40
N GLU A 160 17.42 2.48 15.02
CA GLU A 160 16.22 3.27 15.26
C GLU A 160 15.05 2.80 14.39
N VAL A 161 15.35 2.39 13.15
CA VAL A 161 14.36 1.78 12.24
C VAL A 161 13.86 0.47 12.82
N ASN A 162 14.74 -0.41 13.29
CA ASN A 162 14.34 -1.68 13.89
C ASN A 162 13.52 -1.48 15.18
N GLU A 163 13.81 -0.44 15.97
CA GLU A 163 12.97 -0.07 17.11
C GLU A 163 11.60 0.46 16.68
N GLN A 164 11.53 1.33 15.67
CA GLN A 164 10.25 1.83 15.14
C GLN A 164 9.43 0.70 14.53
N LEU A 165 10.07 -0.21 13.78
CA LEU A 165 9.45 -1.42 13.25
C LEU A 165 8.96 -2.31 14.39
N GLY A 166 9.77 -2.49 15.44
CA GLY A 166 9.39 -3.26 16.63
C GLY A 166 8.19 -2.64 17.36
N ARG A 167 8.14 -1.31 17.52
CA ARG A 167 7.02 -0.60 18.13
C ARG A 167 5.76 -0.69 17.27
N TYR A 168 5.90 -0.53 15.95
CA TYR A 168 4.79 -0.66 15.01
C TYR A 168 4.24 -2.08 14.99
N LEU A 169 5.12 -3.08 14.88
CA LEU A 169 4.76 -4.50 14.94
C LEU A 169 4.11 -4.85 16.29
N ALA A 170 4.64 -4.34 17.40
CA ALA A 170 4.04 -4.51 18.72
C ALA A 170 2.66 -3.86 18.83
N PHE A 171 2.47 -2.68 18.22
CA PHE A 171 1.19 -1.98 18.17
C PHE A 171 0.13 -2.76 17.37
N ILE A 172 0.47 -3.25 16.19
CA ILE A 172 -0.48 -4.00 15.34
C ILE A 172 -0.71 -5.45 15.83
N SER A 173 0.17 -5.99 16.68
CA SER A 173 0.07 -7.35 17.21
C SER A 173 -0.73 -7.46 18.52
N GLN A 174 -1.22 -6.35 19.08
CA GLN A 174 -2.05 -6.42 20.28
C GLN A 174 -3.42 -7.01 19.91
N PRO A 175 -3.85 -8.11 20.57
CA PRO A 175 -5.19 -8.63 20.38
C PRO A 175 -6.20 -7.58 20.86
N SER A 176 -7.21 -7.30 20.03
CA SER A 176 -8.32 -6.44 20.41
C SER A 176 -9.12 -7.13 21.53
N GLU A 177 -9.15 -6.54 22.73
CA GLU A 177 -10.07 -6.95 23.81
C GLU A 177 -11.54 -6.62 23.46
#